data_AF-A0A4V4HAE8-F1
#
_entry.id   AF-A0A4V4HAE8-F1
#
_cell.length_a   1.000
_cell.length_b   1.000
_cell.length_c   1.000
_cell.angle_alpha   90.00
_cell.angle_beta   90.00
_cell.angle_gamma   90.00
#
_symmetry.space_group_name_H-M   'P 1'
#
loop_
_entity.id
_entity.type
_entity.pdbx_description
1 polymer ?
#
loop_
_entity_poly.entity_id
_entity_poly.type
_entity_poly.pdbx_seq_one_letter_code
_entity_poly.pdbx_strand_id
1 'polypeptide(L)'
;MPPECICPELRRPNYSPALQDLWAVGMIVAGMSSGVFPWRTARTTDPSFRFYMENPTRLGELMPRASDEVAQILQYVFRTDPFSRITLEQLREVVEKAPLFKEDEKRGFFDKLFGF
;
A
#
# COMPACT_ATOMS: atom_id res chain seq x y z
N MET A 1 -1.44 -10.71 5.20
CA MET A 1 -0.85 -11.58 4.16
C MET A 1 -1.28 -11.08 2.78
N PRO A 2 -0.42 -11.20 1.76
CA PRO A 2 -0.74 -10.82 0.40
C PRO A 2 -1.69 -11.83 -0.28
N PRO A 3 -2.41 -11.42 -1.34
CA PRO A 3 -3.48 -12.22 -1.95
C PRO A 3 -3.01 -13.57 -2.50
N GLU A 4 -1.84 -13.65 -3.12
CA GLU A 4 -1.28 -14.88 -3.70
C GLU A 4 -1.01 -15.99 -2.67
N CYS A 5 -1.03 -15.65 -1.37
CA CYS A 5 -0.84 -16.61 -0.28
C CYS A 5 -2.14 -17.11 0.34
N ILE A 6 -3.23 -16.34 0.22
CA ILE A 6 -4.50 -16.63 0.91
C ILE A 6 -5.69 -16.80 -0.04
N CYS A 7 -5.54 -16.38 -1.30
CA CYS A 7 -6.57 -16.36 -2.33
C CYS A 7 -6.16 -17.37 -3.42
N PRO A 8 -6.82 -18.54 -3.52
CA PRO A 8 -6.50 -19.56 -4.52
C PRO A 8 -6.48 -19.01 -5.96
N GLU A 9 -7.37 -18.09 -6.28
CA GLU A 9 -7.56 -17.47 -7.60
C GLU A 9 -6.39 -16.55 -7.99
N LEU A 10 -5.68 -16.01 -7.00
CA LEU A 10 -4.56 -15.08 -7.21
C LEU A 10 -3.21 -15.72 -6.90
N ARG A 11 -3.19 -17.03 -6.65
CA ARG A 11 -1.96 -17.77 -6.37
C ARG A 11 -0.97 -17.62 -7.52
N ARG A 12 0.32 -17.57 -7.18
CA ARG A 12 1.42 -17.52 -8.15
C ARG A 12 2.47 -18.59 -7.85
N PRO A 13 3.15 -19.11 -8.88
CA PRO A 13 4.35 -19.92 -8.68
C PRO A 13 5.48 -19.05 -8.11
N ASN A 14 6.41 -19.67 -7.39
CA ASN A 14 7.60 -19.05 -6.82
C ASN A 14 7.30 -17.99 -5.74
N TYR A 15 7.28 -18.47 -4.50
CA TYR A 15 7.18 -17.63 -3.32
C TYR A 15 8.42 -16.73 -3.16
N SER A 16 8.19 -15.44 -2.90
CA SER A 16 9.26 -14.49 -2.57
C SER A 16 8.99 -13.85 -1.20
N PRO A 17 9.81 -14.11 -0.17
CA PRO A 17 9.71 -13.45 1.12
C PRO A 17 9.78 -11.93 0.99
N ALA A 18 10.68 -11.41 0.15
CA ALA A 18 10.84 -9.97 -0.05
C ALA A 18 9.57 -9.29 -0.58
N LEU A 19 8.84 -9.93 -1.50
CA LEU A 19 7.57 -9.39 -2.02
C LEU A 19 6.42 -9.49 -1.00
N GLN A 20 6.52 -10.40 -0.02
CA GLN A 20 5.59 -10.43 1.10
C GLN A 20 5.89 -9.34 2.12
N ASP A 21 7.17 -9.12 2.43
CA ASP A 21 7.59 -8.08 3.36
C ASP A 21 7.18 -6.71 2.83
N LEU A 22 7.34 -6.46 1.53
CA LEU A 22 6.81 -5.25 0.88
C LEU A 22 5.30 -5.10 1.06
N TRP A 23 4.53 -6.18 0.90
CA TRP A 23 3.10 -6.14 1.18
C TRP A 23 2.80 -5.79 2.65
N ALA A 24 3.52 -6.41 3.58
CA ALA A 24 3.36 -6.17 5.02
C ALA A 24 3.68 -4.72 5.38
N VAL A 25 4.78 -4.17 4.84
CA VAL A 25 5.15 -2.74 4.96
C VAL A 25 4.02 -1.86 4.44
N GLY A 26 3.44 -2.17 3.28
CA GLY A 26 2.29 -1.45 2.75
C GLY A 26 1.10 -1.42 3.71
N MET A 27 0.77 -2.56 4.33
CA MET A 27 -0.30 -2.63 5.32
C MET A 27 0.02 -1.77 6.55
N ILE A 28 1.26 -1.79 7.05
CA ILE A 28 1.69 -0.97 8.19
C ILE A 28 1.55 0.52 7.86
N VAL A 29 2.06 0.95 6.71
CA VAL A 29 1.95 2.35 6.26
C VAL A 29 0.48 2.77 6.11
N ALA A 30 -0.36 1.93 5.50
CA ALA A 30 -1.80 2.19 5.38
C ALA A 30 -2.47 2.39 6.75
N GLY A 31 -2.17 1.50 7.70
CA GLY A 31 -2.70 1.56 9.06
C GLY A 31 -2.20 2.79 9.83
N MET A 32 -0.93 3.16 9.67
CA MET A 32 -0.39 4.38 10.25
C MET A 32 -1.06 5.61 9.64
N SER A 33 -0.99 5.78 8.32
CA SER A 33 -1.45 7.01 7.67
C SER A 33 -2.95 7.24 7.76
N SER A 34 -3.77 6.19 7.85
CA SER A 34 -5.23 6.34 7.89
C SER A 34 -5.90 5.98 9.22
N GLY A 35 -5.20 5.29 10.13
CA GLY A 35 -5.77 4.71 11.34
C GLY A 35 -6.66 3.49 11.11
N VAL A 36 -6.85 3.08 9.86
CA VAL A 36 -7.63 1.89 9.45
C VAL A 36 -6.86 1.12 8.37
N PHE A 37 -7.25 -0.13 8.12
CA PHE A 37 -6.71 -0.89 6.98
C PHE A 37 -7.71 -0.81 5.81
N PRO A 38 -7.23 -0.80 4.55
CA PRO A 38 -8.10 -0.66 3.37
C PRO A 38 -9.06 -1.83 3.20
N TRP A 39 -8.72 -3.01 3.73
CA TRP A 39 -9.56 -4.21 3.73
C TRP A 39 -9.25 -5.07 4.95
N ARG A 40 -10.16 -5.98 5.30
CA ARG A 40 -9.94 -6.93 6.40
C ARG A 40 -9.04 -8.07 5.96
N THR A 41 -9.25 -8.57 4.75
CA THR A 41 -8.42 -9.62 4.13
C THR A 41 -8.24 -9.35 2.65
N ALA A 42 -7.04 -9.64 2.11
CA ALA A 42 -6.77 -9.54 0.66
C ALA A 42 -7.34 -10.76 -0.10
N ARG A 43 -8.65 -10.99 0.03
CA ARG A 43 -9.40 -12.07 -0.64
C ARG A 43 -10.45 -11.45 -1.54
N THR A 44 -10.72 -12.07 -2.68
CA THR A 44 -11.77 -11.64 -3.62
C THR A 44 -13.18 -11.64 -3.00
N THR A 45 -13.37 -12.32 -1.86
CA THR A 45 -14.61 -12.31 -1.06
C THR A 45 -14.77 -11.07 -0.19
N ASP A 46 -13.68 -10.36 0.13
CA ASP A 46 -13.70 -9.11 0.90
C ASP A 46 -14.19 -7.97 -0.02
N PRO A 47 -15.30 -7.29 0.32
CA PRO A 47 -15.87 -6.25 -0.53
C PRO A 47 -14.91 -5.08 -0.81
N SER A 48 -14.13 -4.67 0.18
CA SER A 48 -13.19 -3.55 0.03
C SER A 48 -11.99 -3.96 -0.83
N PHE A 49 -11.49 -5.18 -0.68
CA PHE A 49 -10.44 -5.69 -1.56
C PHE A 49 -10.94 -5.85 -3.00
N ARG A 50 -12.19 -6.31 -3.20
CA ARG A 50 -12.79 -6.38 -4.53
C ARG A 50 -12.93 -5.00 -5.18
N PHE A 51 -13.42 -4.01 -4.42
CA PHE A 51 -13.49 -2.62 -4.87
C PHE A 51 -12.12 -2.10 -5.34
N TYR A 52 -11.06 -2.38 -4.57
CA TYR A 52 -9.70 -2.05 -4.96
C TYR A 52 -9.26 -2.78 -6.25
N MET A 53 -9.58 -4.06 -6.41
CA MET A 53 -9.24 -4.82 -7.61
C MET A 53 -9.93 -4.28 -8.87
N GLU A 54 -11.16 -3.78 -8.75
CA GLU A 54 -11.90 -3.17 -9.86
C GLU A 54 -11.27 -1.86 -10.31
N ASN A 55 -10.81 -1.03 -9.37
CA ASN A 55 -10.12 0.20 -9.69
C ASN A 55 -9.06 0.58 -8.63
N PRO A 56 -7.79 0.17 -8.84
CA PRO A 56 -6.72 0.43 -7.88
C PRO A 56 -6.47 1.92 -7.61
N THR A 57 -6.81 2.82 -8.53
CA THR A 57 -6.60 4.26 -8.34
C THR A 57 -7.49 4.86 -7.25
N ARG A 58 -8.58 4.16 -6.88
CA ARG A 58 -9.53 4.55 -5.83
C ARG A 58 -9.14 4.03 -4.45
N LEU A 59 -7.91 3.54 -4.28
CA LEU A 59 -7.42 3.04 -2.98
C LEU A 59 -7.57 4.07 -1.85
N GLY A 60 -7.42 5.37 -2.13
CA GLY A 60 -7.60 6.44 -1.15
C GLY A 60 -9.00 6.48 -0.53
N GLU A 61 -10.04 6.04 -1.25
CA GLU A 61 -11.42 6.00 -0.72
C GLU A 61 -11.58 4.97 0.41
N LEU A 62 -10.72 3.95 0.45
CA LEU A 62 -10.66 2.96 1.53
C LEU A 62 -9.84 3.45 2.74
N MET A 63 -9.11 4.56 2.58
CA MET A 63 -8.17 5.11 3.57
C MET A 63 -8.36 6.63 3.69
N PRO A 64 -9.54 7.11 4.14
CA PRO A 64 -9.98 8.50 3.97
C PRO A 64 -9.15 9.57 4.69
N ARG A 65 -8.23 9.17 5.59
CA ARG A 65 -7.30 10.07 6.29
C ARG A 65 -5.90 10.07 5.71
N ALA A 66 -5.55 9.09 4.88
CA ALA A 66 -4.25 9.08 4.21
C ALA A 66 -4.22 10.17 3.14
N SER A 67 -3.05 10.78 2.94
CA SER A 67 -2.86 11.70 1.81
C SER A 67 -2.93 10.95 0.47
N ASP A 68 -3.31 11.67 -0.59
CA ASP A 68 -3.34 11.14 -1.96
C ASP A 68 -1.98 10.57 -2.38
N GLU A 69 -0.90 11.19 -1.91
CA GLU A 69 0.47 10.76 -2.17
C GLU A 69 0.79 9.40 -1.53
N VAL A 70 0.38 9.20 -0.27
CA VAL A 70 0.50 7.88 0.38
C VAL A 70 -0.32 6.84 -0.38
N ALA A 71 -1.56 7.19 -0.75
CA ALA A 71 -2.42 6.28 -1.51
C ALA A 71 -1.80 5.90 -2.87
N GLN A 72 -1.17 6.85 -3.56
CA GLN A 72 -0.45 6.60 -4.82
C GLN A 72 0.75 5.66 -4.63
N ILE A 73 1.56 5.87 -3.59
CA ILE A 73 2.69 4.98 -3.28
C ILE A 73 2.18 3.55 -3.01
N LEU A 74 1.13 3.43 -2.20
CA LEU A 74 0.55 2.13 -1.83
C LEU A 74 -0.08 1.38 -3.01
N GLN A 75 -0.51 2.06 -4.07
CA GLN A 75 -0.98 1.40 -5.30
C GLN A 75 0.13 0.59 -5.99
N TYR A 76 1.39 1.02 -5.89
CA TYR A 76 2.52 0.24 -6.42
C TYR A 76 2.87 -0.97 -5.54
N VAL A 77 2.67 -0.84 -4.22
CA VAL A 77 2.94 -1.90 -3.25
C VAL A 77 1.86 -2.98 -3.29
N PHE A 78 0.59 -2.58 -3.37
CA PHE A 78 -0.56 -3.50 -3.33
C PHE A 78 -0.94 -4.09 -4.70
N ARG A 79 0.00 -4.20 -5.65
CA ARG A 79 -0.27 -4.92 -6.90
C ARG A 79 -0.61 -6.37 -6.58
N THR A 80 -1.74 -6.84 -7.10
CA THR A 80 -2.26 -8.18 -6.83
C THR A 80 -1.33 -9.25 -7.40
N ASP A 81 -0.75 -8.99 -8.57
CA ASP A 81 0.32 -9.78 -9.13
C ASP A 81 1.67 -9.40 -8.45
N PRO A 82 2.32 -10.34 -7.72
CA PRO A 82 3.57 -10.07 -7.01
C PRO A 82 4.71 -9.65 -7.93
N PHE A 83 4.79 -10.16 -9.17
CA PHE A 83 5.82 -9.77 -10.13
C PHE A 83 5.64 -8.37 -10.70
N SER A 84 4.44 -7.82 -10.58
CA SER A 84 4.12 -6.45 -10.96
C SER A 84 4.26 -5.46 -9.80
N ARG A 85 4.61 -5.93 -8.58
CA ARG A 85 4.87 -5.04 -7.44
C ARG A 85 6.18 -4.29 -7.60
N ILE A 86 6.19 -3.09 -7.05
CA ILE A 86 7.41 -2.29 -6.90
C ILE A 86 8.46 -3.05 -6.09
N THR A 87 9.74 -2.94 -6.45
CA THR A 87 10.84 -3.46 -5.63
C THR A 87 11.17 -2.53 -4.46
N LEU A 88 12.00 -2.99 -3.52
CA LEU A 88 12.42 -2.15 -2.40
C LEU A 88 13.24 -0.95 -2.87
N GLU A 89 14.11 -1.14 -3.86
CA GLU A 89 14.95 -0.09 -4.46
C GLU A 89 14.08 0.96 -5.13
N GLN A 90 13.09 0.53 -5.93
CA GLN A 90 12.15 1.43 -6.58
C GLN A 90 11.28 2.17 -5.57
N LEU A 91 10.81 1.47 -4.52
CA LEU A 91 10.02 2.09 -3.46
C LEU A 91 10.82 3.18 -2.74
N ARG A 92 12.10 2.91 -2.46
CA ARG A 92 13.01 3.90 -1.88
C ARG A 92 13.11 5.15 -2.75
N GLU A 93 13.32 4.99 -4.06
CA GLU A 93 13.40 6.14 -4.97
C GLU A 93 12.11 6.96 -5.00
N VAL A 94 10.95 6.29 -4.99
CA VAL A 94 9.64 6.96 -4.97
C VAL A 94 9.47 7.74 -3.67
N VAL A 95 9.80 7.14 -2.53
CA VAL A 95 9.70 7.76 -1.20
C VAL A 95 10.68 8.92 -1.05
N GLU A 96 11.91 8.83 -1.55
CA GLU A 96 12.89 9.93 -1.48
C GLU A 96 12.46 11.14 -2.34
N LYS A 97 11.74 10.90 -3.44
CA LYS A 97 11.25 11.96 -4.34
C LYS A 97 9.91 12.55 -3.90
N ALA A 98 9.16 11.82 -3.10
CA ALA A 98 7.84 12.17 -2.59
C ALA A 98 7.90 13.47 -1.73
N PRO A 99 7.20 14.56 -2.12
CA PRO A 99 7.04 15.77 -1.32
C PRO A 99 6.76 15.54 0.17
N LEU A 100 5.99 14.49 0.50
CA LEU A 100 5.67 14.14 1.88
C LEU A 100 6.92 13.92 2.76
N PHE A 101 7.98 13.35 2.19
CA PHE A 101 9.20 12.98 2.88
C PHE A 101 10.34 13.98 2.69
N LYS A 102 10.14 15.01 1.85
CA LYS A 102 11.08 16.13 1.75
C LYS A 102 11.02 16.93 3.04
N GLU A 103 12.17 17.20 3.66
CA GLU A 103 12.23 18.04 4.85
C GLU A 103 11.72 19.45 4.50
N ASP A 104 10.61 19.85 5.12
CA ASP A 104 10.34 21.27 5.33
C ASP A 104 10.61 21.51 6.81
N GLU A 105 11.53 22.41 7.10
CA GLU A 105 12.01 22.81 8.43
C GLU A 105 10.90 23.21 9.44
N LYS A 106 9.63 23.26 9.00
CA LYS A 106 8.48 23.80 9.75
C LYS A 106 7.41 22.78 10.14
N ARG A 107 7.41 21.56 9.61
CA ARG A 107 6.37 20.55 9.91
C ARG A 107 7.01 19.16 9.98
N GLY A 108 6.85 18.48 11.12
CA GLY A 108 7.51 17.19 11.37
C GLY A 108 7.04 16.09 10.40
N PHE A 109 7.87 15.07 10.19
CA PHE A 109 7.55 13.92 9.35
C PHE A 109 6.18 13.31 9.67
N PHE A 110 5.87 13.15 10.97
CA PHE A 110 4.60 12.60 11.42
C PHE A 110 3.41 13.52 11.14
N ASP A 111 3.56 14.83 11.29
CA ASP A 111 2.50 15.79 10.99
C ASP A 111 2.10 15.76 9.50
N LYS A 112 3.10 15.55 8.63
CA LYS A 112 2.89 15.36 7.18
C LYS A 112 2.14 14.06 6.90
N LEU A 113 2.55 12.95 7.52
CA LEU A 113 1.96 11.62 7.31
C LEU A 113 0.49 11.53 7.76
N PHE A 114 0.15 12.20 8.87
CA PHE A 114 -1.17 12.10 9.49
C PHE A 114 -2.10 13.28 9.16
N GLY A 115 -1.62 14.31 8.46
CA GLY A 115 -2.44 15.44 8.00
C GLY A 115 -2.92 16.40 9.09
N PHE A 116 -2.28 16.42 10.27
CA PHE A 116 -2.57 17.37 11.36
C PHE A 116 -1.81 18.70 11.19
#